data_AF-A0A2H9LSC5-F1
#
_entry.id   AF-A0A2H9LSC5-F1
#
_cell.length_a   1.000
_cell.length_b   1.000
_cell.length_c   1.000
_cell.angle_alpha   90.00
_cell.angle_beta   90.00
_cell.angle_gamma   90.00
#
_symmetry.space_group_name_H-M   'P 1'
#
loop_
_entity.id
_entity.type
_entity.pdbx_description
1 polymer ?
#
loop_
_entity_poly.entity_id
_entity_poly.type
_entity_poly.pdbx_seq_one_letter_code
_entity_poly.pdbx_strand_id
1 'polypeptide(L)'
;IWIIPKKHSPVFARINDKEINDFALILRGVIGKLSSCLSDPPFNYAIHTAPSNDEDAYNFHWHLEIIPRLTITAGFELGTGVYINIVAPEKAASFLKESSESGATVVPA
;
A
#
# COMPACT_ATOMS: atom_id res chain seq x y z
N ILE A 1 -2.68 -0.46 1.18
CA ILE A 1 -2.56 -0.95 -0.22
C ILE A 1 -1.15 -1.46 -0.41
N TRP A 2 -0.95 -2.64 -1.00
CA TRP A 2 0.39 -3.17 -1.27
C TRP A 2 0.70 -3.18 -2.76
N ILE A 3 1.91 -2.75 -3.13
CA ILE A 3 2.49 -2.92 -4.45
C ILE A 3 3.58 -3.98 -4.34
N ILE A 4 3.41 -5.09 -5.06
CA ILE A 4 4.22 -6.31 -4.91
C ILE A 4 4.76 -6.70 -6.30
N PRO A 5 6.05 -7.05 -6.45
CA PRO A 5 6.56 -7.56 -7.71
C PRO A 5 5.93 -8.92 -8.02
N LYS A 6 5.56 -9.13 -9.28
CA LYS A 6 4.93 -10.40 -9.73
C LYS A 6 5.89 -11.59 -9.65
N LYS A 7 7.18 -11.34 -9.90
CA LYS A 7 8.24 -12.35 -9.71
C LYS A 7 8.73 -12.27 -8.28
N HIS A 8 9.04 -13.43 -7.71
CA HIS A 8 9.67 -13.48 -6.40
C HIS A 8 10.99 -12.71 -6.40
N SER A 9 11.11 -11.78 -5.47
CA SER A 9 12.31 -11.00 -5.23
C SER A 9 12.36 -10.60 -3.76
N PRO A 10 13.41 -10.98 -3.02
CA PRO A 10 13.49 -10.70 -1.58
C PRO A 10 13.99 -9.30 -1.24
N VAL A 11 14.80 -8.71 -2.13
CA VAL A 11 15.51 -7.46 -1.86
C VAL A 11 15.08 -6.39 -2.85
N PHE A 12 14.51 -5.29 -2.35
CA PHE A 12 14.06 -4.17 -3.17
C PHE A 12 15.20 -3.56 -3.99
N ALA A 13 16.39 -3.43 -3.42
CA ALA A 13 17.55 -2.86 -4.10
C ALA A 13 18.04 -3.67 -5.34
N ARG A 14 17.51 -4.89 -5.56
CA ARG A 14 17.83 -5.72 -6.73
C ARG A 14 16.92 -5.47 -7.94
N ILE A 15 15.98 -4.52 -7.86
CA ILE A 15 15.12 -4.17 -9.01
C ILE A 15 15.95 -3.57 -10.15
N ASN A 16 15.58 -3.89 -11.38
CA ASN A 16 16.22 -3.31 -12.57
C ASN A 16 15.49 -2.05 -13.07
N ASP A 17 16.10 -1.33 -14.02
CA ASP A 17 15.56 -0.08 -14.57
C ASP A 17 14.15 -0.21 -15.14
N LYS A 18 13.83 -1.35 -15.76
CA LYS A 18 12.48 -1.60 -16.28
C LYS A 18 11.47 -1.72 -15.13
N GLU A 19 11.83 -2.47 -14.09
CA GLU A 19 11.00 -2.64 -12.89
C GLU A 19 10.83 -1.33 -12.13
N ILE A 20 11.86 -0.48 -12.08
CA ILE A 20 11.78 0.87 -11.50
C ILE A 20 10.74 1.71 -12.23
N ASN A 21 10.78 1.73 -13.57
CA ASN A 21 9.83 2.48 -14.38
C ASN A 21 8.40 1.95 -14.23
N ASP A 22 8.21 0.63 -14.32
CA ASP A 22 6.91 -0.01 -14.13
C ASP A 22 6.36 0.27 -12.71
N PHE A 23 7.21 0.21 -11.69
CA PHE A 23 6.85 0.52 -10.30
C PHE A 23 6.45 1.98 -10.11
N ALA A 24 7.20 2.94 -10.67
CA ALA A 24 6.89 4.36 -10.57
C ALA A 24 5.53 4.71 -11.19
N LEU A 25 5.21 4.11 -12.35
CA LEU A 25 3.91 4.29 -13.00
C LEU A 25 2.76 3.74 -12.15
N ILE A 26 2.93 2.54 -11.59
CA ILE A 26 1.93 1.93 -10.70
C ILE A 26 1.75 2.79 -9.45
N LEU A 27 2.84 3.19 -8.80
CA LEU A 27 2.80 4.01 -7.59
C LEU A 27 2.07 5.34 -7.83
N ARG A 28 2.40 6.03 -8.93
CA ARG A 28 1.71 7.27 -9.32
C ARG A 28 0.20 7.02 -9.53
N GLY A 29 -0.17 5.96 -10.23
CA GLY A 29 -1.56 5.60 -10.45
C GLY A 29 -2.32 5.30 -9.14
N VAL A 30 -1.68 4.57 -8.21
CA VAL A 30 -2.26 4.26 -6.91
C VAL A 30 -2.44 5.52 -6.05
N ILE A 31 -1.45 6.41 -6.01
CA ILE A 31 -1.55 7.69 -5.27
C ILE A 31 -2.64 8.58 -5.87
N GLY A 32 -2.71 8.67 -7.21
CA GLY A 32 -3.78 9.42 -7.89
C GLY A 32 -5.17 8.90 -7.54
N LYS A 33 -5.36 7.58 -7.53
CA LYS A 33 -6.60 6.95 -7.09
C LYS A 33 -6.90 7.19 -5.61
N LEU A 34 -5.90 7.07 -4.74
CA LEU A 34 -6.08 7.37 -3.31
C LEU A 34 -6.57 8.80 -3.11
N SER A 35 -5.97 9.76 -3.82
CA SER A 35 -6.34 11.18 -3.74
C SER A 35 -7.78 11.40 -4.19
N SER A 36 -8.19 10.85 -5.34
CA SER A 36 -9.55 11.03 -5.85
C SER A 36 -10.63 10.30 -5.06
N CYS A 37 -10.34 9.09 -4.56
CA CYS A 37 -11.33 8.22 -3.93
C CYS A 37 -11.54 8.51 -2.44
N LEU A 38 -10.52 9.04 -1.76
CA LEU A 38 -10.52 9.20 -0.31
C LEU A 38 -10.43 10.67 0.12
N SER A 39 -10.71 11.62 -0.79
CA SER A 39 -10.64 13.06 -0.53
C SER A 39 -9.26 13.54 -0.09
N ASP A 40 -8.22 13.09 -0.81
CA ASP A 40 -6.83 13.48 -0.61
C ASP A 40 -6.30 13.35 0.83
N PRO A 41 -6.38 12.15 1.44
CA PRO A 41 -5.95 11.97 2.82
C PRO A 41 -4.42 12.01 2.91
N PRO A 42 -3.86 12.48 4.05
CA PRO A 42 -2.45 12.24 4.33
C PRO A 42 -2.17 10.73 4.40
N PHE A 43 -1.00 10.31 3.94
CA PHE A 43 -0.60 8.90 3.94
C PHE A 43 0.88 8.76 4.25
N ASN A 44 1.25 7.59 4.75
CA ASN A 44 2.63 7.14 4.79
C ASN A 44 2.79 5.97 3.81
N TYR A 45 4.01 5.75 3.33
CA TYR A 45 4.38 4.48 2.73
C TYR A 45 5.68 3.94 3.32
N ALA A 46 5.82 2.62 3.31
CA ALA A 46 7.03 1.93 3.75
C ALA A 46 7.42 0.87 2.72
N ILE A 47 8.73 0.69 2.52
CA ILE A 47 9.27 -0.42 1.73
C ILE A 47 9.69 -1.51 2.71
N HIS A 48 9.09 -2.68 2.55
CA HIS A 48 9.45 -3.89 3.28
C HIS A 48 10.36 -4.71 2.38
N THR A 49 11.63 -4.84 2.77
CA THR A 49 12.67 -5.58 2.03
C THR A 49 13.41 -6.49 2.99
N ALA A 50 14.05 -7.54 2.47
CA ALA A 50 14.83 -8.46 3.29
C ALA A 50 15.90 -7.72 4.13
N PRO A 51 16.18 -8.19 5.37
CA PRO A 51 17.26 -7.66 6.19
C PRO A 51 18.61 -7.70 5.48
N SER A 52 19.47 -6.71 5.74
CA SER A 52 20.76 -6.57 5.03
C SER A 52 21.77 -7.69 5.34
N ASN A 53 21.55 -8.47 6.40
CA ASN A 53 22.42 -9.56 6.85
C ASN A 53 21.90 -10.96 6.51
N ASP A 54 20.84 -11.06 5.70
CA ASP A 54 20.26 -12.33 5.26
C ASP A 54 20.51 -12.53 3.76
N GLU A 55 21.63 -13.16 3.42
CA GLU A 55 22.01 -13.45 2.03
C GLU A 55 21.07 -14.47 1.36
N ASP A 56 20.40 -15.29 2.18
CA ASP A 56 19.52 -16.40 1.79
C ASP A 56 18.06 -16.13 2.16
N ALA A 57 17.63 -14.86 2.10
CA ALA A 57 16.25 -14.44 2.38
C ALA A 57 15.22 -14.95 1.35
N TYR A 58 15.33 -16.19 0.87
CA TYR A 58 14.44 -16.88 -0.07
C TYR A 58 12.96 -16.86 0.34
N ASN A 59 12.68 -16.70 1.63
CA ASN A 59 11.31 -16.62 2.14
C ASN A 59 10.75 -15.19 2.16
N PHE A 60 11.58 -14.17 1.89
CA PHE A 60 11.15 -12.79 1.89
C PHE A 60 10.65 -12.39 0.50
N HIS A 61 9.57 -11.61 0.43
CA HIS A 61 9.08 -11.04 -0.83
C HIS A 61 8.85 -9.56 -0.61
N TRP A 62 9.70 -8.73 -1.21
CA TRP A 62 9.65 -7.30 -0.94
C TRP A 62 8.34 -6.71 -1.44
N HIS A 63 7.82 -5.71 -0.74
CA HIS A 63 6.66 -4.95 -1.20
C HIS A 63 6.70 -3.52 -0.66
N LEU A 64 5.96 -2.63 -1.31
CA LEU A 64 5.66 -1.31 -0.76
C LEU A 64 4.26 -1.34 -0.15
N GLU A 65 4.13 -0.88 1.09
CA GLU A 65 2.88 -0.73 1.80
C GLU A 65 2.51 0.75 1.90
N ILE A 66 1.31 1.12 1.44
CA ILE A 66 0.73 2.46 1.58
C ILE A 66 -0.37 2.43 2.63
N ILE A 67 -0.30 3.35 3.59
CA ILE A 67 -1.18 3.46 4.76
C ILE A 67 -1.82 4.86 4.78
N PRO A 68 -3.02 5.02 4.18
CA PRO A 68 -3.80 6.25 4.30
C PRO A 68 -4.23 6.48 5.75
N ARG A 69 -4.10 7.71 6.24
CA ARG A 69 -4.46 8.10 7.61
C ARG A 69 -5.92 8.54 7.65
N LEU A 70 -6.83 7.57 7.71
CA LEU A 70 -8.28 7.81 7.73
C LEU A 70 -8.87 7.94 9.13
N THR A 71 -8.20 7.38 10.13
CA THR A 71 -8.65 7.38 11.53
C THR A 71 -7.48 7.64 12.47
N ILE A 72 -7.78 8.01 13.71
CA ILE A 72 -6.81 8.20 14.78
C ILE A 72 -6.79 6.92 15.63
N THR A 73 -5.59 6.40 15.87
CA THR A 73 -5.34 5.26 16.76
C THR A 73 -5.78 5.60 18.19
N ALA A 74 -6.58 4.75 18.83
CA ALA A 74 -7.12 4.99 20.17
C ALA A 74 -6.40 4.13 21.23
N GLY A 75 -6.91 4.15 22.47
CA GLY A 75 -6.28 3.48 23.60
C GLY A 75 -6.18 1.96 23.46
N PHE A 76 -7.09 1.32 22.71
CA PHE A 76 -7.03 -0.12 22.47
C PHE A 76 -5.84 -0.48 21.57
N GLU A 77 -5.71 0.17 20.42
CA GLU A 77 -4.65 -0.11 19.47
C GLU A 77 -3.27 0.27 20.05
N LEU A 78 -3.19 1.38 20.78
CA LEU A 78 -1.96 1.78 21.47
C LEU A 78 -1.57 0.80 22.59
N GLY A 79 -2.55 0.31 23.35
CA GLY A 79 -2.31 -0.59 24.48
C GLY A 79 -1.98 -2.03 24.09
N THR A 80 -2.49 -2.48 22.93
CA THR A 80 -2.38 -3.88 22.50
C THR A 80 -1.46 -4.10 21.30
N GLY A 81 -1.21 -3.07 20.49
CA GLY A 81 -0.57 -3.20 19.19
C GLY A 81 -1.45 -3.87 18.13
N VAL A 82 -2.71 -4.19 18.44
CA VAL A 82 -3.67 -4.78 17.51
C VAL A 82 -4.49 -3.67 16.86
N TYR A 83 -4.58 -3.70 15.53
CA TYR A 83 -5.33 -2.72 14.75
C TYR A 83 -6.70 -3.27 14.33
N ILE A 84 -7.73 -2.43 14.45
CA ILE A 84 -9.08 -2.75 13.98
C ILE A 84 -9.26 -2.17 12.58
N ASN A 85 -9.50 -3.04 11.60
CA ASN A 85 -9.87 -2.61 10.25
C ASN A 85 -11.39 -2.72 10.06
N ILE A 86 -12.06 -1.58 9.88
CA ILE A 86 -13.51 -1.50 9.68
C ILE A 86 -13.95 -1.77 8.23
N VAL A 87 -13.00 -1.79 7.27
CA VAL A 87 -13.27 -2.07 5.86
C VAL A 87 -12.58 -3.37 5.44
N ALA A 88 -13.39 -4.36 5.07
CA ALA A 88 -12.87 -5.62 4.53
C ALA A 88 -12.06 -5.37 3.24
N PRO A 89 -10.94 -6.09 3.02
CA PRO A 89 -10.06 -5.87 1.88
C PRO A 89 -10.77 -6.08 0.52
N GLU A 90 -11.77 -6.96 0.46
CA GLU A 90 -12.59 -7.21 -0.74
C GLU A 90 -13.38 -5.96 -1.13
N LYS A 91 -13.97 -5.27 -0.15
CA LYS A 91 -14.71 -4.02 -0.38
C LYS A 91 -13.77 -2.89 -0.80
N ALA A 92 -12.64 -2.76 -0.12
CA ALA A 92 -11.63 -1.77 -0.48
C ALA A 92 -11.09 -1.97 -1.91
N ALA A 93 -10.85 -3.22 -2.30
CA ALA A 93 -10.39 -3.57 -3.65
C ALA A 93 -11.44 -3.23 -4.72
N SER A 94 -12.72 -3.55 -4.49
CA SER A 94 -13.81 -3.18 -5.42
C SER A 94 -13.89 -1.67 -5.61
N PHE A 95 -13.87 -0.92 -4.50
CA PHE A 95 -13.95 0.54 -4.50
C PHE A 95 -12.80 1.22 -5.27
N LEU A 96 -11.56 0.77 -5.05
CA LEU A 96 -10.38 1.28 -5.78
C LEU A 96 -10.32 0.85 -7.26
N LYS A 97 -11.03 -0.22 -7.63
CA LYS A 97 -11.12 -0.70 -9.02
C LYS A 97 -12.17 0.05 -9.81
N GLU A 98 -13.33 0.29 -9.22
CA GLU A 98 -14.49 0.95 -9.83
C GLU A 98 -14.30 2.45 -10.00
N SER A 99 -13.47 3.05 -9.15
CA SER A 99 -12.97 4.40 -9.32
C SER A 99 -12.13 4.52 -10.59
N SER A 100 -12.79 4.97 -11.65
CA SER A 100 -12.16 5.56 -12.82
C SER A 100 -11.65 6.97 -12.45
N GLU A 101 -10.74 7.55 -13.23
CA GLU A 101 -10.17 8.90 -13.00
C GLU A 101 -11.21 10.04 -13.14
N SER A 102 -12.48 9.81 -12.83
CA SER A 102 -13.56 10.79 -12.89
C SER A 102 -14.55 10.61 -11.75
N GLY A 103 -14.64 11.64 -10.92
CA GLY A 103 -15.83 11.94 -10.11
C GLY A 103 -15.86 11.30 -8.72
N ALA A 104 -15.69 12.16 -7.72
CA ALA A 104 -15.86 11.93 -6.29
C ALA A 104 -17.00 10.97 -5.92
N THR A 105 -16.65 9.88 -5.23
CA THR A 105 -17.58 9.17 -4.35
C THR A 105 -16.98 9.19 -2.96
N VAL A 106 -17.46 10.11 -2.13
CA VAL A 106 -17.08 10.21 -0.72
C VAL A 106 -17.66 8.99 0.03
N VAL A 107 -16.81 8.25 0.72
CA VAL A 107 -17.24 7.17 1.62
C VAL A 107 -17.93 7.81 2.84
N PRO A 108 -19.15 7.41 3.22
CA PRO A 108 -19.76 7.88 4.45
C PRO A 108 -19.01 7.28 5.65
N ALA A 109 -18.73 8.12 6.64
CA ALA A 109 -18.11 7.77 7.91
C ALA A 109 -18.94 6.75 8.70
#